data_AF-A0A660UIP0-F1
#
_entry.id   AF-A0A660UIP0-F1
#
_cell.length_a   1.000
_cell.length_b   1.000
_cell.length_c   1.000
_cell.angle_alpha   90.00
_cell.angle_beta   90.00
_cell.angle_gamma   90.00
#
_symmetry.space_group_name_H-M   'P 1'
#
loop_
_entity.id
_entity.type
_entity.pdbx_description
1 polymer ?
#
loop_
_entity_poly.entity_id
_entity_poly.type
_entity_poly.pdbx_seq_one_letter_code
_entity_poly.pdbx_strand_id
1 'polypeptide(L)'
;MKRSYEYPEDFEGETEEDEPDFKHRIEVGREVFFLLPVIVGVLIGYVVLCRVESVHPWWVNTMQSPVLAGFLGSLWGYLAGCAVVWATRILGTLAFGKEAMGLGDVHLMGAAGAVIGPLAVVLAFFIAPFFGLAWAMHQAIFKKTRQIPYGPFLSMAVFVVMIFHDWFGAWIAGLYLYQ
;
A
#
# COMPACT_ATOMS: atom_id res chain seq x y z
N MET A 1 27.12 -55.29 -9.82
CA MET A 1 26.24 -54.12 -10.03
C MET A 1 25.26 -54.00 -8.86
N LYS A 2 25.62 -53.24 -7.84
CA LYS A 2 24.69 -52.63 -6.88
C LYS A 2 25.21 -51.19 -6.72
N ARG A 3 24.47 -50.22 -7.26
CA ARG A 3 24.80 -48.81 -7.14
C ARG A 3 23.92 -48.29 -6.00
N SER A 4 24.51 -48.20 -4.81
CA SER A 4 23.91 -47.55 -3.66
C SER A 4 23.63 -46.11 -4.04
N TYR A 5 22.35 -45.72 -4.06
CA TYR A 5 21.99 -44.32 -3.98
C TYR A 5 22.10 -43.95 -2.50
N GLU A 6 23.25 -43.38 -2.15
CA GLU A 6 23.39 -42.52 -0.98
C GLU A 6 22.37 -41.39 -1.16
N TYR A 7 21.34 -41.35 -0.32
CA TYR A 7 20.50 -40.16 -0.18
C TYR A 7 21.37 -39.14 0.56
N PRO A 8 21.65 -37.94 0.01
CA PRO A 8 22.25 -36.91 0.84
C PRO A 8 21.24 -36.57 1.94
N GLU A 9 21.70 -36.66 3.19
CA GLU A 9 21.03 -36.06 4.35
C GLU A 9 21.21 -34.54 4.29
N ASP A 10 20.60 -33.90 3.31
CA ASP A 10 20.49 -32.44 3.18
C ASP A 10 19.02 -32.01 3.16
N PHE A 11 18.19 -32.71 3.93
CA PHE A 11 17.00 -32.13 4.56
C PHE A 11 17.42 -31.57 5.93
N GLU A 12 18.50 -30.78 5.97
CA GLU A 12 18.57 -29.71 6.95
C GLU A 12 17.42 -28.79 6.57
N GLY A 13 16.34 -28.83 7.35
CA GLY A 13 15.40 -27.73 7.36
C GLY A 13 16.25 -26.48 7.52
N GLU A 14 16.28 -25.65 6.46
CA GLU A 14 16.96 -24.36 6.47
C GLU A 14 16.62 -23.75 7.81
N THR A 15 17.63 -23.76 8.67
CA THR A 15 17.56 -23.24 10.02
C THR A 15 16.96 -21.86 9.85
N GLU A 16 15.79 -21.66 10.46
CA GLU A 16 15.36 -20.34 10.84
C GLU A 16 16.55 -19.77 11.62
N GLU A 17 17.44 -19.07 10.91
CA GLU A 17 18.48 -18.27 11.53
C GLU A 17 17.69 -17.33 12.41
N ASP A 18 17.82 -17.58 13.71
CA ASP A 18 17.24 -16.87 14.84
C ASP A 18 17.79 -15.44 14.78
N GLU A 19 17.30 -14.66 13.81
CA GLU A 19 17.66 -13.27 13.62
C GLU A 19 17.09 -12.54 14.83
N PRO A 20 17.93 -11.92 15.67
CA PRO A 20 17.54 -11.56 17.02
C PRO A 20 16.32 -10.63 16.99
N ASP A 21 15.20 -11.10 17.55
CA ASP A 21 13.89 -10.43 17.78
C ASP A 21 14.01 -8.95 18.23
N PHE A 22 15.16 -8.56 18.77
CA PHE A 22 15.51 -7.19 19.14
C PHE A 22 15.55 -6.19 17.96
N LYS A 23 16.00 -6.58 16.77
CA LYS A 23 16.09 -5.65 15.61
C LYS A 23 14.72 -5.22 15.11
N HIS A 24 13.76 -6.14 15.08
CA HIS A 24 12.41 -5.87 14.55
C HIS A 24 11.63 -4.82 15.33
N ARG A 25 11.77 -4.81 16.66
CA ARG A 25 11.06 -3.85 17.54
C ARG A 25 11.54 -2.41 17.32
N ILE A 26 12.83 -2.24 17.01
CA ILE A 26 13.46 -0.94 16.74
C ILE A 26 13.09 -0.45 15.32
N GLU A 27 13.00 -1.37 14.34
CA GLU A 27 12.53 -1.09 12.98
C GLU A 27 11.10 -0.52 13.01
N VAL A 28 10.18 -1.22 13.70
CA VAL A 28 8.79 -0.79 13.87
C VAL A 28 8.70 0.55 14.59
N GLY A 29 9.51 0.77 15.64
CA GLY A 29 9.59 2.05 16.34
C GLY A 29 10.04 3.20 15.44
N ARG A 30 11.00 2.96 14.53
CA ARG A 30 11.47 3.94 13.55
C ARG A 30 10.42 4.26 12.50
N GLU A 31 9.65 3.27 12.07
CA GLU A 31 8.54 3.47 11.13
C GLU A 31 7.38 4.24 11.74
N VAL A 32 6.96 3.90 12.95
CA VAL A 32 5.92 4.64 13.69
C VAL A 32 6.37 6.08 13.94
N PHE A 33 7.64 6.29 14.27
CA PHE A 33 8.20 7.64 14.44
C PHE A 33 8.16 8.45 13.15
N PHE A 34 8.43 7.84 12.01
CA PHE A 34 8.40 8.53 10.73
C PHE A 34 6.93 8.80 10.27
N LEU A 35 5.93 7.99 10.69
CA LEU A 35 4.50 8.22 10.39
C LEU A 35 3.87 9.35 11.22
N LEU A 36 4.34 9.53 12.45
CA LEU A 36 3.85 10.56 13.38
C LEU A 36 3.73 11.96 12.76
N PRO A 37 4.73 12.52 12.05
CA PRO A 37 4.62 13.85 11.44
C PRO A 37 3.52 13.96 10.39
N VAL A 38 3.20 12.87 9.66
CA VAL A 38 2.11 12.87 8.70
C VAL A 38 0.76 12.92 9.42
N ILE A 39 0.57 12.10 10.45
CA ILE A 39 -0.66 12.07 11.25
C ILE A 39 -0.86 13.40 11.98
N VAL A 40 0.20 13.93 12.58
CA VAL A 40 0.20 15.23 13.26
C VAL A 40 -0.10 16.36 12.27
N GLY A 41 0.50 16.34 11.07
CA GLY A 41 0.22 17.31 10.02
C GLY A 41 -1.24 17.30 9.56
N VAL A 42 -1.84 16.13 9.38
CA VAL A 42 -3.27 15.98 9.03
C VAL A 42 -4.16 16.49 10.16
N LEU A 43 -3.87 16.15 11.42
CA LEU A 43 -4.63 16.63 12.57
C LEU A 43 -4.54 18.15 12.74
N ILE A 44 -3.33 18.73 12.61
CA ILE A 44 -3.13 20.17 12.68
C ILE A 44 -3.88 20.86 11.53
N GLY A 45 -3.78 20.35 10.30
CA GLY A 45 -4.51 20.88 9.16
C GLY A 45 -6.03 20.85 9.37
N TYR A 46 -6.56 19.74 9.87
CA TYR A 46 -7.98 19.60 10.20
C TYR A 46 -8.42 20.58 11.30
N VAL A 47 -7.64 20.69 12.39
CA VAL A 47 -7.92 21.62 13.49
C VAL A 47 -7.87 23.07 13.02
N VAL A 48 -6.88 23.46 12.21
CA VAL A 48 -6.75 24.83 11.69
C VAL A 48 -7.92 25.17 10.76
N LEU A 49 -8.30 24.26 9.86
CA LEU A 49 -9.43 24.46 8.95
C LEU A 49 -10.77 24.57 9.68
N CYS A 50 -10.97 23.78 10.75
CA CYS A 50 -12.22 23.80 11.52
C CYS A 50 -12.28 24.89 12.60
N ARG A 51 -11.15 25.35 13.14
CA ARG A 51 -11.12 26.33 14.25
C ARG A 51 -10.98 27.77 13.79
N VAL A 52 -10.54 28.01 12.56
CA VAL A 52 -10.34 29.37 12.04
C VAL A 52 -11.31 29.63 10.90
N GLU A 53 -12.48 30.19 11.21
CA GLU A 53 -13.52 30.55 10.23
C GLU A 53 -13.00 31.48 9.12
N SER A 54 -11.97 32.28 9.39
CA SER A 54 -11.34 33.17 8.40
C SER A 54 -10.48 32.44 7.35
N VAL A 55 -10.01 31.22 7.62
CA VAL A 55 -9.16 30.45 6.70
C VAL A 55 -10.00 29.70 5.67
N HIS A 56 -11.22 29.31 6.01
CA HIS A 56 -12.12 28.56 5.13
C HIS A 56 -12.39 29.25 3.78
N PRO A 57 -12.82 30.53 3.71
CA PRO A 57 -13.09 31.19 2.43
C PRO A 57 -11.82 31.46 1.62
N TRP A 58 -10.68 31.74 2.27
CA TRP A 58 -9.39 31.92 1.61
C TRP A 58 -8.87 30.60 1.01
N TRP A 59 -9.04 29.50 1.74
CA TRP A 59 -8.66 28.15 1.31
C TRP A 59 -9.47 27.72 0.09
N VAL A 60 -10.80 27.90 0.13
CA VAL A 60 -11.68 27.55 -0.99
C VAL A 60 -11.33 28.36 -2.24
N ASN A 61 -11.10 29.68 -2.11
CA ASN A 61 -10.74 30.53 -3.24
C ASN A 61 -9.36 30.17 -3.82
N THR A 62 -8.42 29.76 -2.97
CA THR A 62 -7.09 29.29 -3.39
C THR A 62 -7.17 27.92 -4.10
N MET A 63 -8.09 27.05 -3.67
CA MET A 63 -8.38 25.76 -4.33
C MET A 63 -9.11 25.88 -5.68
N GLN A 64 -9.64 27.05 -6.04
CA GLN A 64 -10.25 27.26 -7.36
C GLN A 64 -9.24 27.30 -8.50
N SER A 65 -7.94 27.45 -8.21
CA SER A 65 -6.89 27.33 -9.23
C SER A 65 -6.73 25.87 -9.67
N PRO A 66 -6.97 25.51 -10.95
CA PRO A 66 -6.92 24.13 -11.42
C PRO A 66 -5.51 23.53 -11.29
N VAL A 67 -4.45 24.34 -11.42
CA VAL A 67 -3.07 23.89 -11.26
C VAL A 67 -2.78 23.53 -9.80
N LEU A 68 -3.22 24.36 -8.87
CA LEU A 68 -2.97 24.15 -7.44
C LEU A 68 -3.82 23.00 -6.90
N ALA A 69 -5.07 22.89 -7.34
CA ALA A 69 -5.95 21.77 -7.02
C ALA A 69 -5.38 20.43 -7.52
N GLY A 70 -4.88 20.37 -8.76
CA GLY A 70 -4.24 19.18 -9.30
C GLY A 70 -2.94 18.81 -8.56
N PHE A 71 -2.11 19.80 -8.23
CA PHE A 71 -0.88 19.57 -7.48
C PHE A 71 -1.16 19.07 -6.05
N LEU A 72 -2.06 19.73 -5.30
CA LEU A 72 -2.42 19.30 -3.96
C LEU A 72 -3.16 17.95 -3.97
N GLY A 73 -4.00 17.70 -4.98
CA GLY A 73 -4.70 16.43 -5.17
C GLY A 73 -3.74 15.27 -5.43
N SER A 74 -2.75 15.45 -6.29
CA SER A 74 -1.71 14.43 -6.55
C SER A 74 -0.80 14.22 -5.34
N LEU A 75 -0.43 15.28 -4.61
CA LEU A 75 0.31 15.17 -3.35
C LEU A 75 -0.49 14.40 -2.30
N TRP A 76 -1.79 14.68 -2.18
CA TRP A 76 -2.69 13.97 -1.28
C TRP A 76 -2.83 12.49 -1.66
N GLY A 77 -2.95 12.20 -2.96
CA GLY A 77 -2.96 10.84 -3.48
C GLY A 77 -1.66 10.08 -3.18
N TYR A 78 -0.50 10.73 -3.36
CA TYR A 78 0.80 10.16 -3.01
C TYR A 78 0.90 9.81 -1.52
N LEU A 79 0.52 10.75 -0.65
CA LEU A 79 0.53 10.56 0.78
C LEU A 79 -0.41 9.43 1.22
N ALA A 80 -1.62 9.36 0.64
CA ALA A 80 -2.57 8.28 0.91
C ALA A 80 -2.01 6.91 0.50
N GLY A 81 -1.42 6.81 -0.70
CA GLY A 81 -0.80 5.58 -1.19
C GLY A 81 0.35 5.11 -0.28
N CYS A 82 1.25 6.02 0.08
CA CYS A 82 2.33 5.73 1.02
C CYS A 82 1.80 5.31 2.39
N ALA A 83 0.81 6.04 2.92
CA ALA A 83 0.26 5.79 4.26
C ALA A 83 -0.37 4.40 4.38
N VAL A 84 -1.10 3.92 3.36
CA VAL A 84 -1.75 2.60 3.39
C VAL A 84 -0.72 1.46 3.41
N VAL A 85 0.26 1.50 2.49
CA VAL A 85 1.28 0.46 2.44
C VAL A 85 2.13 0.46 3.70
N TRP A 86 2.41 1.65 4.21
CA TRP A 86 3.26 1.76 5.37
C TRP A 86 2.56 1.34 6.67
N ALA A 87 1.28 1.68 6.82
CA ALA A 87 0.46 1.17 7.92
C ALA A 87 0.38 -0.37 7.88
N THR A 88 0.22 -0.96 6.71
CA THR A 88 0.20 -2.43 6.57
C THR A 88 1.55 -3.08 6.78
N ARG A 89 2.66 -2.44 6.38
CA ARG A 89 4.02 -2.89 6.71
C ARG A 89 4.25 -2.95 8.22
N ILE A 90 3.82 -1.92 8.96
CA ILE A 90 3.93 -1.89 10.43
C ILE A 90 3.10 -2.99 11.07
N LEU A 91 1.82 -3.12 10.67
CA LEU A 91 0.94 -4.16 11.19
C LEU A 91 1.45 -5.57 10.86
N GLY A 92 1.95 -5.78 9.65
CA GLY A 92 2.53 -7.05 9.20
C GLY A 92 3.82 -7.38 9.94
N THR A 93 4.71 -6.41 10.13
CA THR A 93 5.96 -6.60 10.88
C THR A 93 5.69 -6.89 12.36
N LEU A 94 4.66 -6.26 12.95
CA LEU A 94 4.24 -6.54 14.31
C LEU A 94 3.58 -7.94 14.45
N ALA A 95 2.81 -8.37 13.45
CA ALA A 95 2.09 -9.64 13.48
C ALA A 95 2.99 -10.85 13.17
N PHE A 96 3.91 -10.71 12.21
CA PHE A 96 4.75 -11.81 11.72
C PHE A 96 6.20 -11.74 12.20
N GLY A 97 6.62 -10.64 12.83
CA GLY A 97 7.98 -10.47 13.33
C GLY A 97 9.03 -10.54 12.22
N LYS A 98 8.66 -10.24 10.96
CA LYS A 98 9.52 -10.21 9.77
C LYS A 98 9.11 -9.02 8.92
N GLU A 99 10.04 -8.44 8.15
CA GLU A 99 9.72 -7.32 7.25
C GLU A 99 8.67 -7.77 6.21
N ALA A 100 7.42 -7.34 6.41
CA ALA A 100 6.29 -7.89 5.68
C ALA A 100 6.19 -7.39 4.23
N MET A 101 6.77 -6.22 3.92
CA MET A 101 6.62 -5.55 2.64
C MET A 101 7.81 -4.63 2.37
N GLY A 102 8.29 -4.60 1.12
CA GLY A 102 9.47 -3.82 0.75
C GLY A 102 9.19 -2.32 0.61
N LEU A 103 10.18 -1.48 0.89
CA LEU A 103 10.11 -0.01 0.67
C LEU A 103 9.77 0.37 -0.78
N GLY A 104 10.11 -0.48 -1.74
CA GLY A 104 9.75 -0.27 -3.16
C GLY A 104 8.24 -0.20 -3.37
N ASP A 105 7.46 -1.04 -2.68
CA ASP A 105 6.01 -1.08 -2.84
C ASP A 105 5.33 0.18 -2.28
N VAL A 106 5.91 0.80 -1.24
CA VAL A 106 5.46 2.08 -0.67
C VAL A 106 5.56 3.18 -1.72
N HIS A 107 6.71 3.31 -2.38
CA HIS A 107 6.92 4.32 -3.40
C HIS A 107 6.09 4.04 -4.66
N LEU A 108 5.89 2.77 -5.01
CA LEU A 108 5.06 2.37 -6.14
C LEU A 108 3.59 2.77 -5.90
N MET A 109 3.07 2.52 -4.70
CA MET A 109 1.72 2.94 -4.33
C MET A 109 1.60 4.46 -4.14
N GLY A 110 2.63 5.13 -3.62
CA GLY A 110 2.68 6.59 -3.63
C GLY A 110 2.58 7.17 -5.05
N ALA A 111 3.41 6.67 -5.96
CA ALA A 111 3.39 7.09 -7.36
C ALA A 111 2.04 6.77 -8.04
N ALA A 112 1.48 5.59 -7.78
CA ALA A 112 0.14 5.24 -8.27
C ALA A 112 -0.91 6.21 -7.73
N GLY A 113 -0.91 6.49 -6.42
CA GLY A 113 -1.84 7.40 -5.77
C GLY A 113 -1.76 8.84 -6.29
N ALA A 114 -0.57 9.31 -6.67
CA ALA A 114 -0.42 10.61 -7.32
C ALA A 114 -1.18 10.70 -8.66
N VAL A 115 -1.34 9.57 -9.36
CA VAL A 115 -1.98 9.49 -10.68
C VAL A 115 -3.48 9.19 -10.57
N ILE A 116 -3.87 8.16 -9.81
CA ILE A 116 -5.26 7.69 -9.74
C ILE A 116 -6.04 8.32 -8.57
N GLY A 117 -5.36 9.04 -7.68
CA GLY A 117 -5.96 9.68 -6.53
C GLY A 117 -6.02 8.80 -5.27
N PRO A 118 -6.38 9.41 -4.13
CA PRO A 118 -6.28 8.80 -2.79
C PRO A 118 -7.25 7.64 -2.57
N LEU A 119 -8.47 7.70 -3.12
CA LEU A 119 -9.47 6.67 -2.89
C LEU A 119 -9.19 5.44 -3.77
N ALA A 120 -8.86 5.67 -5.04
CA ALA A 120 -8.55 4.61 -5.99
C ALA A 120 -7.28 3.83 -5.59
N VAL A 121 -6.25 4.49 -5.05
CA VAL A 121 -5.02 3.79 -4.61
C VAL A 121 -5.26 2.90 -3.40
N VAL A 122 -6.09 3.34 -2.45
CA VAL A 122 -6.50 2.51 -1.31
C VAL A 122 -7.22 1.26 -1.83
N LEU A 123 -8.16 1.43 -2.76
CA LEU A 123 -8.87 0.30 -3.37
C LEU A 123 -7.93 -0.65 -4.11
N ALA A 124 -7.01 -0.13 -4.91
CA ALA A 124 -6.02 -0.94 -5.64
C ALA A 124 -5.17 -1.78 -4.68
N PHE A 125 -4.75 -1.21 -3.55
CA PHE A 125 -4.02 -1.92 -2.53
C PHE A 125 -4.83 -3.09 -1.94
N PHE A 126 -6.12 -2.90 -1.64
CA PHE A 126 -6.97 -3.98 -1.13
C PHE A 126 -7.29 -5.04 -2.18
N ILE A 127 -7.34 -4.67 -3.46
CA ILE A 127 -7.58 -5.60 -4.57
C ILE A 127 -6.34 -6.47 -4.86
N ALA A 128 -5.12 -5.95 -4.65
CA ALA A 128 -3.87 -6.65 -4.94
C ALA A 128 -3.72 -8.04 -4.24
N PRO A 129 -4.02 -8.21 -2.93
CA PRO A 129 -4.01 -9.52 -2.28
C PRO A 129 -4.90 -10.56 -2.96
N PHE A 130 -6.06 -10.16 -3.53
CA PHE A 130 -6.95 -11.09 -4.23
C PHE A 130 -6.31 -11.63 -5.51
N PHE A 131 -5.59 -10.78 -6.26
CA PHE A 131 -4.82 -11.22 -7.43
C PHE A 131 -3.67 -12.14 -7.03
N GLY A 132 -2.93 -11.79 -5.96
CA GLY A 132 -1.87 -12.63 -5.41
C GLY A 132 -2.39 -13.99 -4.97
N LEU A 133 -3.54 -14.02 -4.30
CA LEU A 133 -4.19 -15.25 -3.83
C LEU A 133 -4.69 -16.11 -4.99
N ALA A 134 -5.35 -15.52 -5.98
CA ALA A 134 -5.80 -16.23 -7.18
C ALA A 134 -4.62 -16.87 -7.93
N TRP A 135 -3.51 -16.14 -8.05
CA TRP A 135 -2.29 -16.65 -8.67
C TRP A 135 -1.60 -17.73 -7.83
N ALA A 136 -1.57 -17.58 -6.51
CA ALA A 136 -1.06 -18.59 -5.58
C ALA A 136 -1.88 -19.88 -5.65
N MET A 137 -3.21 -19.79 -5.72
CA MET A 137 -4.09 -20.95 -5.93
C MET A 137 -3.80 -21.65 -7.26
N HIS A 138 -3.62 -20.89 -8.34
CA HIS A 138 -3.25 -21.45 -9.64
C HIS A 138 -1.87 -22.16 -9.55
N GLN A 139 -0.85 -21.54 -8.97
CA GLN A 139 0.46 -22.17 -8.80
C GLN A 139 0.45 -23.39 -7.88
N ALA A 140 -0.39 -23.40 -6.83
CA ALA A 140 -0.55 -24.55 -5.95
C ALA A 140 -1.04 -25.79 -6.72
N ILE A 141 -1.89 -25.60 -7.73
CA ILE A 141 -2.35 -26.67 -8.63
C ILE A 141 -1.22 -27.13 -9.57
N PHE A 142 -0.35 -26.22 -10.01
CA PHE A 142 0.73 -26.49 -10.97
C PHE A 142 2.12 -26.79 -10.34
N LYS A 143 2.22 -26.97 -9.01
CA LYS A 143 3.45 -27.34 -8.25
C LYS A 143 4.73 -26.58 -8.65
N LYS A 144 4.65 -25.26 -8.81
CA LYS A 144 5.85 -24.41 -8.93
C LYS A 144 5.97 -23.50 -7.72
N THR A 145 6.86 -23.83 -6.80
CA THR A 145 7.25 -22.98 -5.68
C THR A 145 8.28 -21.96 -6.17
N ARG A 146 7.79 -20.84 -6.71
CA ARG A 146 8.62 -19.66 -6.95
C ARG A 146 8.12 -18.59 -5.99
N GLN A 147 9.00 -18.08 -5.14
CA GLN A 147 8.72 -16.93 -4.27
C GLN A 147 7.98 -15.87 -5.08
N ILE A 148 6.82 -15.45 -4.58
CA ILE A 148 5.87 -14.62 -5.32
C ILE A 148 6.21 -13.15 -4.99
N PRO A 149 6.84 -12.38 -5.90
CA PRO A 149 7.06 -10.96 -5.65
C PRO A 149 5.71 -10.24 -5.63
N TYR A 150 5.50 -9.38 -4.63
CA TYR A 150 4.22 -8.70 -4.41
C TYR A 150 3.99 -7.54 -5.41
N GLY A 151 5.08 -6.89 -5.85
CA GLY A 151 5.06 -5.73 -6.75
C GLY A 151 4.29 -5.92 -8.08
N PRO A 152 4.42 -7.05 -8.81
CA PRO A 152 3.63 -7.31 -10.02
C PRO A 152 2.11 -7.37 -9.78
N PHE A 153 1.64 -8.00 -8.70
CA PHE A 153 0.20 -8.04 -8.38
C PHE A 153 -0.33 -6.68 -7.96
N LEU A 154 0.51 -5.92 -7.24
CA LEU A 154 0.24 -4.52 -6.88
C LEU A 154 0.04 -3.67 -8.14
N SER A 155 0.94 -3.79 -9.11
CA SER A 155 0.84 -3.10 -10.41
C SER A 155 -0.39 -3.55 -11.21
N MET A 156 -0.73 -4.85 -11.19
CA MET A 156 -1.92 -5.38 -11.85
C MET A 156 -3.21 -4.80 -11.25
N ALA A 157 -3.29 -4.70 -9.93
CA ALA A 157 -4.44 -4.12 -9.24
C ALA A 157 -4.59 -2.63 -9.55
N VAL A 158 -3.49 -1.87 -9.56
CA VAL A 158 -3.48 -0.45 -9.98
C VAL A 158 -3.98 -0.32 -11.42
N PHE A 159 -3.51 -1.16 -12.33
CA PHE A 159 -3.93 -1.14 -13.73
C PHE A 159 -5.44 -1.43 -13.89
N VAL A 160 -5.94 -2.42 -13.16
CA VAL A 160 -7.38 -2.74 -13.14
C VAL A 160 -8.18 -1.55 -12.62
N VAL A 161 -7.81 -0.99 -11.46
CA VAL A 161 -8.51 0.18 -10.91
C VAL A 161 -8.47 1.37 -11.87
N MET A 162 -7.36 1.58 -12.58
CA MET A 162 -7.24 2.63 -13.58
C MET A 162 -8.21 2.43 -14.75
N ILE A 163 -8.39 1.20 -15.25
CA ILE A 163 -9.38 0.90 -16.30
C ILE A 163 -10.81 1.11 -15.82
N PHE A 164 -11.11 0.69 -14.59
CA PHE A 164 -12.45 0.84 -14.01
C PHE A 164 -12.72 2.23 -13.42
N HIS A 165 -11.74 3.14 -13.47
CA HIS A 165 -11.85 4.47 -12.88
C HIS A 165 -13.01 5.27 -13.49
N ASP A 166 -13.16 5.25 -14.81
CA ASP A 166 -14.25 5.95 -15.51
C ASP A 166 -15.63 5.36 -15.17
N TRP A 167 -15.70 4.03 -15.00
CA TRP A 167 -16.93 3.36 -14.57
C TRP A 167 -17.30 3.72 -13.13
N PHE A 168 -16.32 3.81 -12.23
CA PHE A 168 -16.52 4.28 -10.86
C PHE A 168 -16.98 5.74 -10.81
N GLY A 169 -16.37 6.62 -11.60
CA GLY A 169 -16.78 8.02 -11.72
C GLY A 169 -18.21 8.16 -12.22
N ALA A 170 -18.59 7.38 -13.24
CA ALA A 170 -19.95 7.35 -13.76
C ALA A 170 -20.97 6.79 -12.74
N TRP A 171 -20.59 5.76 -11.98
CA TRP A 171 -21.44 5.17 -10.95
C TRP A 171 -21.71 6.14 -9.78
N ILE A 172 -20.67 6.84 -9.32
CA ILE A 172 -20.78 7.87 -8.28
C ILE A 172 -21.62 9.06 -8.78
N ALA A 173 -21.41 9.51 -10.02
CA ALA A 173 -22.20 10.59 -10.61
C ALA A 173 -23.68 10.21 -10.77
N GLY A 174 -23.98 8.97 -11.15
CA GLY A 174 -25.35 8.46 -11.22
C GLY A 174 -26.05 8.39 -9.86
N LEU A 175 -25.30 8.10 -8.79
CA LEU A 175 -25.80 8.13 -7.41
C LEU A 175 -26.11 9.55 -6.92
N TYR A 176 -25.32 10.54 -7.35
CA TYR A 176 -25.53 11.96 -7.02
C TYR A 176 -26.66 12.61 -7.83
N LEU A 177 -26.88 12.19 -9.09
CA LEU A 177 -27.96 12.72 -9.95
C LEU A 177 -29.35 12.17 -9.62
N TYR A 178 -29.45 11.19 -8.71
CA TYR A 178 -30.72 10.60 -8.25
C TYR A 178 -31.15 11.08 -6.86
N GLN A 179 -30.44 12.04 -6.27
CA GLN A 179 -30.86 12.80 -5.08
C GLN A 179 -31.27 14.22 -5.47
#